data_AF-A0A923ZYS8-F1
#
_entry.id   AF-A0A923ZYS8-F1
#
_cell.length_a   1.000
_cell.length_b   1.000
_cell.length_c   1.000
_cell.angle_alpha   90.00
_cell.angle_beta   90.00
_cell.angle_gamma   90.00
#
_symmetry.space_group_name_H-M   'P 1'
#
loop_
_entity.id
_entity.type
_entity.pdbx_description
1 polymer ?
#
loop_
_entity_poly.entity_id
_entity_poly.type
_entity_poly.pdbx_seq_one_letter_code
_entity_poly.pdbx_strand_id
1 'polypeptide(L)'
;MKTTSKIGILLCAVVCIVNACKKRTTIIPNIPSLVFVSFTQNVDSAIVKFNFTDGDGDIGFDAKDTNSPYTKKEGHYYNFFVTYYEKHGGQFKAIPLKPPLNVRLPRIVTDSKDKIIDGELYVALPAPYYSPLLNKGDTIKFDYYLEDRALNKSQIATSGDIITKY
;
A
#
# COMPACT_ATOMS: atom_id res chain seq x y z
N MET A 1 -80.32 30.84 -1.65
CA MET A 1 -80.25 29.70 -0.72
C MET A 1 -79.56 28.54 -1.41
N LYS A 2 -78.67 27.83 -0.68
CA LYS A 2 -77.72 26.77 -1.12
C LYS A 2 -76.41 27.35 -1.69
N THR A 3 -75.20 26.98 -1.27
CA THR A 3 -74.69 26.05 -0.24
C THR A 3 -73.21 26.39 -0.05
N THR A 4 -72.73 26.48 1.19
CA THR A 4 -71.30 26.61 1.54
C THR A 4 -70.55 25.30 1.24
N SER A 5 -69.37 25.39 0.60
CA SER A 5 -68.42 24.28 0.53
C SER A 5 -67.07 24.69 1.10
N LYS A 6 -66.62 23.93 2.10
CA LYS A 6 -65.34 24.03 2.80
C LYS A 6 -64.39 23.01 2.16
N ILE A 7 -63.30 23.46 1.53
CA ILE A 7 -62.04 22.74 1.25
C ILE A 7 -61.01 23.88 1.09
N GLY A 8 -59.92 24.03 1.83
CA GLY A 8 -59.07 23.03 2.48
C GLY A 8 -57.74 22.97 1.73
N ILE A 9 -56.87 23.99 1.87
CA ILE A 9 -55.47 23.91 1.41
C ILE A 9 -54.59 24.56 2.48
N LEU A 10 -54.15 23.73 3.41
CA LEU A 10 -53.05 24.02 4.32
C LEU A 10 -51.77 24.03 3.47
N LEU A 11 -51.34 25.20 3.03
CA LEU A 11 -50.07 25.40 2.33
C LEU A 11 -48.93 25.26 3.35
N CYS A 12 -48.68 24.04 3.79
CA CYS A 12 -47.51 23.67 4.56
C CYS A 12 -46.33 23.73 3.60
N ALA A 13 -45.73 24.91 3.47
CA ALA A 13 -44.46 25.12 2.78
C ALA A 13 -43.36 24.41 3.59
N VAL A 14 -43.32 23.08 3.47
CA VAL A 14 -42.20 22.26 3.89
C VAL A 14 -41.06 22.60 2.93
N VAL A 15 -40.29 23.62 3.30
CA VAL A 15 -39.00 23.91 2.71
C VAL A 15 -38.09 22.74 3.07
N CYS A 16 -38.06 21.73 2.21
CA CYS A 16 -37.08 20.65 2.28
C CYS A 16 -35.70 21.27 2.05
N ILE A 17 -34.97 21.51 3.14
CA ILE A 17 -33.54 21.79 3.09
C ILE A 17 -32.87 20.51 2.61
N VAL A 18 -32.71 20.38 1.29
CA VAL A 18 -31.89 19.34 0.69
C VAL A 18 -30.43 19.68 0.99
N ASN A 19 -29.97 19.26 2.18
CA ASN A 19 -28.54 19.06 2.43
C ASN A 19 -28.10 17.87 1.57
N ALA A 20 -27.89 18.14 0.28
CA ALA A 20 -27.16 17.25 -0.59
C ALA A 20 -25.73 17.18 -0.05
N CYS A 21 -25.49 16.18 0.80
CA CYS A 21 -24.16 15.80 1.21
C CYS A 21 -23.44 15.32 -0.06
N LYS A 22 -22.78 16.24 -0.77
CA LYS A 22 -21.89 15.89 -1.87
C LYS A 22 -20.77 15.07 -1.22
N LYS A 23 -20.86 13.75 -1.34
CA LYS A 23 -19.76 12.85 -0.99
C LYS A 23 -18.57 13.39 -1.77
N ARG A 24 -17.59 13.96 -1.06
CA ARG A 24 -16.37 14.46 -1.67
C ARG A 24 -15.74 13.27 -2.36
N THR A 25 -15.80 13.22 -3.68
CA THR A 25 -15.06 12.24 -4.47
C THR A 25 -13.60 12.62 -4.32
N THR A 26 -12.93 12.03 -3.34
CA THR A 26 -11.48 12.08 -3.26
C THR A 26 -10.98 11.32 -4.49
N ILE A 27 -10.42 12.05 -5.46
CA ILE A 27 -9.74 11.44 -6.59
C ILE A 27 -8.48 10.80 -6.02
N ILE A 28 -8.42 9.49 -6.05
CA ILE A 28 -7.24 8.72 -5.64
C ILE A 28 -6.35 8.55 -6.87
N PRO A 29 -5.06 8.91 -6.82
CA PRO A 29 -4.14 8.72 -7.94
C PRO A 29 -3.98 7.24 -8.29
N ASN A 30 -3.78 6.94 -9.58
CA ASN A 30 -3.41 5.60 -10.07
C ASN A 30 -1.94 5.24 -9.81
N ILE A 31 -1.22 6.05 -9.02
CA ILE A 31 0.14 5.73 -8.60
C ILE A 31 0.01 5.14 -7.20
N PRO A 32 0.57 3.95 -6.92
CA PRO A 32 0.46 3.35 -5.60
C PRO A 32 1.09 4.25 -4.53
N SER A 33 0.46 4.27 -3.36
CA SER A 33 0.98 4.94 -2.17
C SER A 33 1.24 3.92 -1.06
N LEU A 34 2.42 3.99 -0.47
CA LEU A 34 2.79 3.23 0.73
C LEU A 34 3.14 4.18 1.87
N VAL A 35 2.59 3.91 3.05
CA VAL A 35 2.96 4.56 4.31
C VAL A 35 3.39 3.48 5.30
N PHE A 36 4.64 3.52 5.73
CA PHE A 36 5.18 2.56 6.70
C PHE A 36 4.43 2.64 8.03
N VAL A 37 4.08 1.48 8.59
CA VAL A 37 3.40 1.35 9.87
C VAL A 37 4.29 0.66 10.90
N SER A 38 4.78 -0.54 10.58
CA SER A 38 5.57 -1.32 11.55
C SER A 38 6.46 -2.36 10.90
N PHE A 39 7.50 -2.76 11.63
CA PHE A 39 8.38 -3.87 11.29
C PHE A 39 8.46 -4.86 12.45
N THR A 40 8.08 -6.11 12.20
CA THR A 40 8.06 -7.19 13.20
C THR A 40 9.13 -8.21 12.85
N GLN A 41 10.16 -8.29 13.70
CA GLN A 41 11.23 -9.28 13.61
C GLN A 41 10.80 -10.61 14.22
N ASN A 42 10.89 -11.69 13.44
CA ASN A 42 10.85 -13.08 13.89
C ASN A 42 12.22 -13.72 13.67
N VAL A 43 12.41 -14.94 14.17
CA VAL A 43 13.68 -15.69 14.03
C VAL A 43 14.03 -15.90 12.55
N ASP A 44 13.08 -16.43 11.76
CA ASP A 44 13.32 -16.80 10.35
C ASP A 44 12.59 -15.89 9.35
N SER A 45 11.97 -14.79 9.79
CA SER A 45 11.25 -13.89 8.89
C SER A 45 11.07 -12.51 9.49
N ALA A 46 10.69 -11.54 8.67
CA ALA A 46 10.15 -10.29 9.16
C ALA A 46 8.84 -9.98 8.44
N ILE A 47 7.91 -9.35 9.16
CA ILE A 47 6.68 -8.82 8.59
C ILE A 47 6.78 -7.30 8.61
N VAL A 48 6.64 -6.68 7.45
CA VAL A 48 6.47 -5.24 7.34
C VAL A 48 5.01 -4.92 7.03
N LYS A 49 4.47 -3.90 7.71
CA LYS A 49 3.10 -3.42 7.55
C LYS A 49 3.11 -2.02 6.96
N PHE A 50 2.23 -1.79 6.00
CA PHE A 50 1.96 -0.48 5.42
C PHE A 50 0.47 -0.16 5.42
N ASN A 51 0.13 1.12 5.46
CA ASN A 51 -1.12 1.59 4.88
C ASN A 51 -0.89 1.81 3.38
N PHE A 52 -1.81 1.31 2.56
CA PHE A 52 -1.68 1.24 1.12
C PHE A 52 -2.93 1.82 0.44
N THR A 53 -2.73 2.47 -0.71
CA THR A 53 -3.82 2.99 -1.55
C THR A 53 -3.39 3.00 -3.02
N ASP A 54 -4.31 2.64 -3.91
CA ASP A 54 -4.17 2.76 -5.36
C ASP A 54 -5.53 3.06 -6.03
N GLY A 55 -5.49 3.88 -7.09
CA GLY A 55 -6.66 4.50 -7.71
C GLY A 55 -7.37 3.66 -8.77
N ASP A 56 -6.68 2.72 -9.42
CA ASP A 56 -7.24 1.92 -10.52
C ASP A 56 -7.14 0.39 -10.34
N GLY A 57 -6.65 -0.04 -9.18
CA GLY A 57 -6.71 -1.43 -8.73
C GLY A 57 -5.69 -2.32 -9.44
N ASP A 58 -4.58 -1.74 -9.88
CA ASP A 58 -3.64 -2.41 -10.76
C ASP A 58 -2.42 -3.03 -10.07
N ILE A 59 -2.53 -3.28 -8.77
CA ILE A 59 -1.48 -3.90 -7.95
C ILE A 59 -1.43 -5.43 -8.05
N GLY A 60 -0.20 -5.94 -8.02
CA GLY A 60 0.08 -7.36 -7.94
C GLY A 60 -0.03 -8.06 -9.28
N PHE A 61 0.46 -9.29 -9.30
CA PHE A 61 0.50 -10.12 -10.50
C PHE A 61 -0.24 -11.44 -10.32
N ASP A 62 -0.84 -11.92 -11.41
CA ASP A 62 -1.23 -13.30 -11.52
C ASP A 62 0.02 -14.19 -11.74
N ALA A 63 -0.08 -15.48 -11.40
CA ALA A 63 1.02 -16.42 -11.57
C ALA A 63 1.51 -16.53 -13.03
N LYS A 64 0.63 -16.26 -13.99
CA LYS A 64 0.89 -16.27 -15.43
C LYS A 64 1.52 -14.99 -15.98
N ASP A 65 1.58 -13.91 -15.20
CA ASP A 65 2.06 -12.60 -15.67
C ASP A 65 3.60 -12.55 -15.69
N THR A 66 4.25 -13.50 -16.37
CA THR A 66 5.72 -13.66 -16.40
C THR A 66 6.33 -13.33 -17.76
N ASN A 67 5.50 -12.91 -18.71
CA ASN A 67 5.92 -12.39 -20.01
C ASN A 67 6.29 -10.90 -19.90
N SER A 68 6.94 -10.37 -20.94
CA SER A 68 7.28 -8.94 -21.01
C SER A 68 6.04 -8.05 -20.79
N PRO A 69 6.16 -6.97 -19.99
CA PRO A 69 7.39 -6.45 -19.40
C PRO A 69 7.80 -7.10 -18.05
N TYR A 70 7.01 -8.01 -17.49
CA TYR A 70 7.13 -8.54 -16.12
C TYR A 70 8.16 -9.66 -15.97
N THR A 71 9.29 -9.54 -16.66
CA THR A 71 10.35 -10.54 -16.68
C THR A 71 11.51 -10.17 -15.75
N LYS A 72 12.29 -11.17 -15.32
CA LYS A 72 13.50 -10.91 -14.52
C LYS A 72 14.55 -10.11 -15.31
N LYS A 73 14.57 -10.27 -16.63
CA LYS A 73 15.49 -9.59 -17.55
C LYS A 73 15.19 -8.09 -17.64
N GLU A 74 13.91 -7.73 -17.64
CA GLU A 74 13.46 -6.33 -17.71
C GLU A 74 13.39 -5.67 -16.32
N GLY A 75 13.47 -6.45 -15.24
CA GLY A 75 13.51 -5.94 -13.87
C GLY A 75 12.14 -5.81 -13.20
N HIS A 76 11.05 -6.11 -13.90
CA HIS A 76 9.67 -5.98 -13.42
C HIS A 76 9.04 -7.31 -13.00
N TYR A 77 9.86 -8.35 -12.79
CA TYR A 77 9.37 -9.61 -12.23
C TYR A 77 8.90 -9.47 -10.78
N TYR A 78 9.58 -8.62 -10.01
CA TYR A 78 9.13 -8.21 -8.68
C TYR A 78 8.43 -6.87 -8.82
N ASN A 79 7.50 -6.60 -7.92
CA ASN A 79 6.79 -5.32 -7.82
C ASN A 79 6.92 -4.68 -6.45
N PHE A 80 7.33 -5.42 -5.43
CA PHE A 80 7.69 -4.85 -4.13
C PHE A 80 9.20 -4.91 -3.97
N PHE A 81 9.82 -3.75 -3.84
CA PHE A 81 11.26 -3.61 -3.83
C PHE A 81 11.74 -3.14 -2.47
N VAL A 82 12.86 -3.71 -2.04
CA VAL A 82 13.39 -3.50 -0.69
C VAL A 82 14.88 -3.20 -0.78
N THR A 83 15.28 -2.06 -0.23
CA THR A 83 16.69 -1.71 -0.03
C THR A 83 17.02 -1.83 1.45
N TYR A 84 18.01 -2.65 1.78
CA TYR A 84 18.47 -2.90 3.14
C TYR A 84 19.72 -2.08 3.45
N TYR A 85 19.76 -1.52 4.66
CA TYR A 85 20.86 -0.69 5.15
C TYR A 85 21.30 -1.15 6.53
N GLU A 86 22.59 -1.03 6.79
CA GLU A 86 23.21 -1.21 8.11
C GLU A 86 23.82 0.11 8.58
N LYS A 87 23.74 0.38 9.88
CA LYS A 87 24.35 1.57 10.49
C LYS A 87 25.78 1.24 10.94
N HIS A 88 26.77 1.79 10.26
CA HIS A 88 28.18 1.65 10.60
C HIS A 88 28.75 3.03 10.96
N GLY A 89 29.31 3.18 12.17
CA GLY A 89 29.88 4.47 12.61
C GLY A 89 28.88 5.64 12.59
N GLY A 90 27.59 5.36 12.82
CA GLY A 90 26.52 6.36 12.81
C GLY A 90 25.91 6.66 11.43
N GLN A 91 26.45 6.12 10.34
CA GLN A 91 25.95 6.32 8.98
C GLN A 91 25.31 5.04 8.43
N PHE A 92 24.20 5.20 7.69
CA PHE A 92 23.56 4.09 7.00
C PHE A 92 24.26 3.79 5.67
N LYS A 93 24.65 2.54 5.48
CA LYS A 93 25.22 2.03 4.23
C LYS A 93 24.29 0.98 3.64
N ALA A 94 23.97 1.10 2.35
CA ALA A 94 23.20 0.09 1.64
C ALA A 94 24.03 -1.19 1.49
N ILE A 95 23.47 -2.33 1.90
CA ILE A 95 24.12 -3.63 1.83
C ILE A 95 23.28 -4.53 0.89
N PRO A 96 23.83 -5.01 -0.23
CA PRO A 96 23.09 -5.89 -1.13
C PRO A 96 23.00 -7.29 -0.50
N LEU A 97 21.80 -7.68 -0.08
CA LEU A 97 21.53 -9.03 0.40
C LEU A 97 21.48 -10.04 -0.76
N LYS A 98 21.89 -11.28 -0.48
CA LYS A 98 21.85 -12.40 -1.40
C LYS A 98 21.11 -13.57 -0.73
N PRO A 99 19.90 -13.94 -1.19
CA PRO A 99 19.14 -13.31 -2.27
C PRO A 99 18.63 -11.89 -1.93
N PRO A 100 18.25 -11.07 -2.94
CA PRO A 100 17.56 -9.80 -2.70
C PRO A 100 16.22 -10.01 -2.00
N LEU A 101 15.76 -8.99 -1.26
CA LEU A 101 14.48 -9.02 -0.53
C LEU A 101 13.27 -8.59 -1.36
N ASN A 102 13.42 -8.42 -2.67
CA ASN A 102 12.33 -8.04 -3.55
C ASN A 102 11.27 -9.16 -3.58
N VAL A 103 10.00 -8.76 -3.52
CA VAL A 103 8.86 -9.67 -3.43
C VAL A 103 7.96 -9.48 -4.65
N ARG A 104 7.43 -10.58 -5.17
CA ARG A 104 6.42 -10.58 -6.22
C ARG A 104 5.07 -10.75 -5.54
N LEU A 105 4.40 -9.64 -5.27
CA LEU A 105 3.09 -9.64 -4.63
C LEU A 105 2.03 -10.23 -5.57
N PRO A 106 1.15 -11.10 -5.05
CA PRO A 106 0.03 -11.62 -5.83
C PRO A 106 -0.94 -10.49 -6.16
N ARG A 107 -1.73 -10.68 -7.22
CA ARG A 107 -2.79 -9.76 -7.61
C ARG A 107 -3.76 -9.54 -6.46
N ILE A 108 -4.04 -8.28 -6.16
CA ILE A 108 -5.13 -7.89 -5.29
C ILE A 108 -6.40 -7.89 -6.14
N VAL A 109 -7.38 -8.71 -5.76
CA VAL A 109 -8.70 -8.76 -6.42
C VAL A 109 -9.68 -8.04 -5.51
N THR A 110 -10.37 -7.04 -6.06
CA THR A 110 -11.45 -6.34 -5.37
C THR A 110 -12.76 -6.54 -6.13
N ASP A 111 -13.84 -6.77 -5.39
CA ASP A 111 -15.21 -6.81 -5.92
C ASP A 111 -15.80 -5.39 -6.07
N SER A 112 -15.02 -4.36 -5.71
CA SER A 112 -15.46 -2.96 -5.77
C SER A 112 -15.65 -2.50 -7.21
N LYS A 113 -16.82 -1.88 -7.47
CA LYS A 113 -17.11 -1.20 -8.74
C LYS A 113 -16.15 -0.05 -9.02
N ASP A 114 -15.57 0.54 -7.98
CA ASP A 114 -14.80 1.78 -8.08
C ASP A 114 -13.31 1.53 -8.39
N LYS A 115 -12.87 0.27 -8.52
CA LYS A 115 -11.48 -0.21 -8.75
C LYS A 115 -10.43 0.21 -7.73
N ILE A 116 -10.64 1.32 -7.04
CA ILE A 116 -9.83 1.80 -5.92
C ILE A 116 -9.64 0.68 -4.92
N ILE A 117 -8.38 0.50 -4.50
CA ILE A 117 -8.00 -0.42 -3.44
C ILE A 117 -7.23 0.35 -2.35
N ASP A 118 -7.67 0.21 -1.11
CA ASP A 118 -7.05 0.79 0.06
C ASP A 118 -7.11 -0.18 1.24
N GLY A 119 -6.15 -0.05 2.16
CA GLY A 119 -6.12 -0.88 3.36
C GLY A 119 -4.72 -1.12 3.90
N GLU A 120 -4.57 -2.21 4.65
CA GLU A 120 -3.31 -2.61 5.26
C GLU A 120 -2.63 -3.67 4.41
N LEU A 121 -1.38 -3.40 4.01
CA LEU A 121 -0.54 -4.33 3.29
C LEU A 121 0.48 -4.95 4.24
N TYR A 122 0.43 -6.28 4.37
CA TYR A 122 1.37 -7.08 5.14
C TYR A 122 2.30 -7.81 4.19
N VAL A 123 3.59 -7.49 4.19
CA VAL A 123 4.59 -8.16 3.37
C VAL A 123 5.55 -8.94 4.26
N ALA A 124 5.63 -10.25 4.01
CA ALA A 124 6.66 -11.09 4.61
C ALA A 124 7.96 -10.94 3.81
N LEU A 125 9.03 -10.54 4.49
CA LEU A 125 10.36 -10.52 3.91
C LEU A 125 10.96 -11.93 3.96
N PRO A 126 11.56 -12.42 2.86
CA PRO A 126 12.14 -13.75 2.81
C PRO A 126 13.37 -13.85 3.74
N ALA A 127 13.62 -15.05 4.24
CA ALA A 127 14.84 -15.36 4.98
C ALA A 127 16.04 -15.53 4.02
N PRO A 128 17.25 -15.06 4.39
CA PRO A 128 17.54 -14.14 5.48
C PRO A 128 17.15 -12.70 5.11
N TYR A 129 16.48 -11.99 6.02
CA TYR A 129 16.07 -10.58 5.81
C TYR A 129 17.10 -9.56 6.30
N TYR A 130 18.25 -10.04 6.77
CA TYR A 130 19.34 -9.25 7.34
C TYR A 130 20.68 -9.97 7.09
N SER A 131 21.79 -9.23 7.21
CA SER A 131 23.13 -9.79 7.00
C SER A 131 23.52 -10.76 8.12
N PRO A 132 24.17 -11.91 7.81
CA PRO A 132 24.65 -12.85 8.83
C PRO A 132 25.79 -12.29 9.70
N LEU A 133 26.33 -11.12 9.35
CA LEU A 133 27.38 -10.44 10.12
C LEU A 133 26.82 -9.52 11.22
N LEU A 134 25.50 -9.36 11.28
CA LEU A 134 24.86 -8.58 12.34
C LEU A 134 24.86 -9.31 13.66
N ASN A 135 24.94 -8.52 14.71
CA ASN A 135 24.77 -8.94 16.10
C ASN A 135 23.50 -8.32 16.66
N LYS A 136 22.96 -8.91 17.72
CA LYS A 136 21.94 -8.30 18.56
C LYS A 136 22.36 -6.90 19.02
N GLY A 137 21.50 -5.91 18.80
CA GLY A 137 21.72 -4.51 19.19
C GLY A 137 22.24 -3.62 18.06
N ASP A 138 22.64 -4.21 16.92
CA ASP A 138 22.95 -3.44 15.72
C ASP A 138 21.70 -2.72 15.18
N THR A 139 21.93 -1.66 14.39
CA THR A 139 20.85 -0.86 13.80
C THR A 139 20.79 -1.06 12.30
N ILE A 140 19.60 -1.41 11.80
CA ILE A 140 19.28 -1.55 10.39
C ILE A 140 18.17 -0.59 9.98
N LYS A 141 18.02 -0.36 8.68
CA LYS A 141 16.94 0.42 8.09
C LYS A 141 16.55 -0.23 6.76
N PHE A 142 15.29 -0.08 6.38
CA PHE A 142 14.81 -0.48 5.07
C PHE A 142 14.12 0.68 4.38
N ASP A 143 14.34 0.79 3.07
CA ASP A 143 13.56 1.61 2.17
C ASP A 143 12.75 0.69 1.23
N TYR A 144 11.50 1.03 1.00
CA TYR A 144 10.54 0.23 0.25
C TYR A 144 9.88 1.06 -0.84
N TYR A 145 9.60 0.45 -1.98
CA TYR A 145 8.66 1.00 -2.95
C TYR A 145 7.87 -0.11 -3.64
N LEU A 146 6.68 0.26 -4.11
CA LEU A 146 5.80 -0.61 -4.88
C LEU A 146 5.75 -0.13 -6.33
N GLU A 147 5.73 -1.06 -7.26
CA GLU A 147 5.47 -0.84 -8.68
C GLU A 147 4.13 -1.48 -9.04
N ASP A 148 3.29 -0.75 -9.75
CA ASP A 148 2.02 -1.28 -10.25
C ASP A 148 2.17 -2.02 -11.60
N ARG A 149 1.07 -2.52 -12.17
CA ARG A 149 1.12 -3.18 -13.48
C ARG A 149 1.33 -2.20 -14.63
N ALA A 150 0.96 -0.93 -14.48
CA ALA A 150 1.29 0.14 -15.42
C ALA A 150 2.76 0.63 -15.29
N LEU A 151 3.56 0.05 -14.39
CA LEU A 151 4.94 0.39 -14.07
C LEU A 151 5.12 1.75 -13.38
N ASN A 152 4.07 2.31 -12.77
CA ASN A 152 4.23 3.47 -11.89
C ASN A 152 4.79 3.03 -10.55
N LYS A 153 5.64 3.88 -9.97
CA LYS A 153 6.34 3.61 -8.70
C LYS A 153 5.80 4.50 -7.61
N SER A 154 5.55 3.90 -6.45
CA SER A 154 5.24 4.66 -5.24
C SER A 154 6.40 5.54 -4.82
N GLN A 155 6.12 6.51 -3.97
CA GLN A 155 7.15 7.12 -3.12
C GLN A 155 7.87 6.05 -2.30
N ILE A 156 9.09 6.39 -1.87
CA ILE A 156 9.84 5.55 -0.94
C ILE A 156 9.22 5.66 0.46
N ALA A 157 8.85 4.52 1.03
CA ALA A 157 8.54 4.38 2.44
C ALA A 157 9.78 3.89 3.20
N THR A 158 10.08 4.46 4.36
CA THR A 158 11.27 4.11 5.15
C THR A 158 10.86 3.58 6.52
N SER A 159 11.52 2.53 7.00
CA SER A 159 11.23 1.91 8.31
C SER A 159 11.68 2.74 9.52
N GLY A 160 12.61 3.68 9.31
CA GLY A 160 13.41 4.25 10.38
C GLY A 160 14.41 3.24 10.97
N ASP A 161 15.04 3.62 12.09
CA ASP A 161 16.01 2.78 12.81
C ASP A 161 15.31 1.56 13.42
N ILE A 162 15.78 0.36 13.07
CA ILE A 162 15.35 -0.92 13.65
C ILE A 162 16.54 -1.52 14.39
N ILE A 163 16.34 -1.86 15.67
CA ILE A 163 17.37 -2.55 16.46
C ILE A 163 17.20 -4.06 16.30
N THR A 164 18.26 -4.76 15.91
CA THR A 164 18.27 -6.22 15.71
C THR A 164 18.08 -6.95 17.05
N LYS A 165 17.26 -8.01 17.04
CA LYS A 165 16.93 -8.76 18.26
C LYS A 165 17.79 -10.00 18.51
N TYR A 166 18.48 -10.51 17.48
CA TYR A 166 19.18 -11.79 17.48
C TYR A 166 20.59 -11.60 16.93
#